data_AF-A0A535RZA8-F1
#
_entry.id   AF-A0A535RZA8-F1
#
_cell.length_a   1.000
_cell.length_b   1.000
_cell.length_c   1.000
_cell.angle_alpha   90.00
_cell.angle_beta   90.00
_cell.angle_gamma   90.00
#
_symmetry.space_group_name_H-M   'P 1'
#
loop_
_entity.id
_entity.type
_entity.pdbx_description
1 polymer ?
#
loop_
_entity_poly.entity_id
_entity_poly.type
_entity_poly.pdbx_seq_one_letter_code
_entity_poly.pdbx_strand_id
1 'polypeptide(L)'
;MYVFSLFLLVVFTFVNWKVPAAPLATLGIASNAAVVALHEGAMPVSSAAVEARGVGGAGDPLHIITADPSPFGDVLVIPPFGVYSVGDLLLAVAVLIFIVESMRTPK
;
A
#
# COMPACT_ATOMS: atom_id res chain seq x y z
N MET A 1 10.25 5.11 12.39
CA MET A 1 9.57 3.88 12.87
C MET A 1 8.68 3.24 11.81
N TYR A 2 8.00 4.01 10.96
CA TYR A 2 7.07 3.48 9.95
C TYR A 2 7.70 2.50 8.93
N VAL A 3 8.85 2.83 8.35
CA VAL A 3 9.56 1.93 7.42
C VAL A 3 9.95 0.60 8.09
N PHE A 4 10.35 0.65 9.36
CA PHE A 4 10.70 -0.55 10.11
C PHE A 4 9.49 -1.46 10.34
N SER A 5 8.32 -0.90 10.64
CA SER A 5 7.08 -1.70 10.72
C SER A 5 6.70 -2.35 9.38
N LEU A 6 6.87 -1.64 8.27
CA LEU A 6 6.63 -2.20 6.93
C LEU A 6 7.61 -3.34 6.64
N PHE A 7 8.90 -3.17 6.97
CA PHE A 7 9.90 -4.21 6.84
C PHE A 7 9.54 -5.47 7.65
N LEU A 8 9.13 -5.31 8.91
CA LEU A 8 8.70 -6.44 9.74
C LEU A 8 7.48 -7.16 9.15
N LEU A 9 6.53 -6.43 8.56
CA LEU A 9 5.37 -7.02 7.87
C LEU A 9 5.77 -7.80 6.62
N VAL A 10 6.74 -7.30 5.83
CA VAL A 10 7.30 -8.03 4.69
C VAL A 10 7.94 -9.34 5.18
N VAL A 11 8.78 -9.27 6.22
CA VAL A 11 9.42 -10.48 6.78
C VAL A 11 8.38 -11.46 7.29
N PHE A 12 7.37 -10.98 8.02
CA PHE A 12 6.31 -11.84 8.55
C PHE A 12 5.52 -12.55 7.45
N THR A 13 5.06 -11.82 6.44
CA THR A 13 4.30 -12.39 5.32
C THR A 13 5.17 -13.31 4.47
N PHE A 14 6.45 -12.98 4.30
CA PHE A 14 7.42 -13.82 3.62
C PHE A 14 7.68 -15.15 4.33
N VAL A 15 7.88 -15.14 5.65
CA VAL A 15 8.06 -16.37 6.44
C VAL A 15 6.80 -17.25 6.38
N ASN A 16 5.63 -16.64 6.22
CA ASN A 16 4.34 -17.31 6.09
C ASN A 16 3.94 -17.59 4.63
N TRP A 17 4.89 -17.71 3.70
CA TRP A 17 4.62 -17.87 2.24
C TRP A 17 3.65 -18.99 1.86
N LYS A 18 3.52 -20.03 2.71
CA LYS A 18 2.61 -21.16 2.49
C LYS A 18 1.14 -20.85 2.82
N VAL A 19 0.87 -19.75 3.51
CA VAL A 19 -0.49 -19.31 3.81
C VAL A 19 -1.12 -18.76 2.53
N PRO A 20 -2.38 -19.12 2.21
CA PRO A 20 -3.08 -18.53 1.06
C PRO A 20 -3.01 -17.00 1.09
N ALA A 21 -2.78 -16.39 -0.07
CA ALA A 21 -2.59 -14.95 -0.26
C ALA A 21 -1.33 -14.31 0.35
N ALA A 22 -0.53 -15.01 1.17
CA ALA A 22 0.70 -14.45 1.72
C ALA A 22 1.73 -13.99 0.66
N PRO A 23 1.93 -14.70 -0.48
CA PRO A 23 2.78 -14.21 -1.56
C PRO A 23 2.32 -12.85 -2.12
N LEU A 24 1.02 -12.72 -2.36
CA LEU A 24 0.45 -11.50 -2.93
C LEU A 24 0.48 -10.34 -1.93
N ALA A 25 0.20 -10.62 -0.65
CA ALA A 25 0.36 -9.65 0.43
C ALA A 25 1.81 -9.20 0.56
N THR A 26 2.78 -10.13 0.48
CA THR A 26 4.21 -9.81 0.54
C THR A 26 4.60 -8.86 -0.58
N LEU A 27 4.14 -9.11 -1.82
CA LEU A 27 4.41 -8.23 -2.96
C LEU A 27 3.80 -6.83 -2.77
N GLY A 28 2.56 -6.73 -2.31
CA GLY A 28 1.91 -5.45 -2.04
C GLY A 28 2.61 -4.65 -0.95
N ILE A 29 2.93 -5.27 0.18
CA ILE A 29 3.63 -4.62 1.31
C ILE A 29 5.06 -4.24 0.90
N ALA A 30 5.77 -5.11 0.17
CA ALA A 30 7.13 -4.84 -0.28
C ALA A 30 7.17 -3.68 -1.28
N SER A 31 6.18 -3.57 -2.17
CA SER A 31 6.02 -2.43 -3.07
C SER A 31 5.89 -1.13 -2.28
N ASN A 32 4.98 -1.08 -1.30
CA ASN A 32 4.77 0.11 -0.47
C ASN A 32 6.02 0.42 0.38
N ALA A 33 6.64 -0.59 0.98
CA ALA A 33 7.86 -0.45 1.76
C ALA A 33 9.01 0.14 0.93
N ALA A 34 9.19 -0.33 -0.31
CA ALA A 34 10.21 0.17 -1.21
C ALA A 34 9.97 1.64 -1.57
N VAL A 35 8.74 2.01 -1.91
CA VAL A 35 8.38 3.39 -2.25
C VAL A 35 8.63 4.33 -1.08
N VAL A 36 8.15 3.96 0.12
CA VAL A 36 8.30 4.77 1.34
C VAL A 36 9.76 4.87 1.75
N ALA A 37 10.54 3.78 1.65
CA ALA A 37 11.97 3.79 1.98
C ALA A 37 12.79 4.66 1.03
N LEU A 38 12.42 4.72 -0.26
CA LEU A 38 13.10 5.53 -1.27
C LEU A 38 12.75 7.02 -1.17
N HIS A 39 11.66 7.38 -0.50
CA HIS A 39 11.16 8.77 -0.40
C HIS A 39 11.16 9.26 1.06
N GLU A 40 12.28 9.03 1.76
CA GLU A 40 12.54 9.54 3.12
C GLU A 40 11.49 9.18 4.19
N GLY A 41 10.74 8.09 4.00
CA GLY A 41 9.74 7.63 4.94
C GLY A 41 8.32 8.13 4.68
N ALA A 42 8.08 8.81 3.56
CA ALA A 42 6.77 9.28 3.14
C ALA A 42 6.46 8.85 1.69
N MET A 43 5.19 8.85 1.33
CA MET A 43 4.71 8.35 0.06
C MET A 43 4.57 9.50 -0.96
N PRO A 44 5.16 9.39 -2.16
CA PRO A 44 5.01 10.41 -3.18
C PRO A 44 3.59 10.41 -3.76
N VAL A 45 2.94 11.58 -3.74
CA VAL A 45 1.60 11.81 -4.27
C VAL A 45 1.62 12.92 -5.32
N SER A 46 0.82 12.79 -6.38
CA SER A 46 0.63 13.88 -7.34
C SER A 46 -0.23 15.01 -6.75
N SER A 47 0.01 16.23 -7.20
CA SER A 47 -0.82 17.40 -6.85
C SER A 47 -2.30 17.19 -7.24
N ALA A 48 -2.54 16.57 -8.40
CA ALA A 48 -3.90 16.24 -8.87
C ALA A 48 -4.63 15.26 -7.93
N ALA A 49 -3.92 14.32 -7.32
CA ALA A 49 -4.51 13.39 -6.36
C ALA A 49 -4.89 14.08 -5.04
N VAL A 50 -4.07 15.05 -4.58
CA VAL A 50 -4.38 15.87 -3.40
C VAL A 50 -5.59 16.76 -3.65
N GLU A 51 -5.66 17.41 -4.82
CA GLU A 51 -6.81 18.23 -5.24
C GLU A 51 -8.09 17.40 -5.34
N ALA A 52 -8.02 16.20 -5.95
CA ALA A 52 -9.16 15.30 -6.06
C ALA A 52 -9.67 14.80 -4.70
N ARG A 53 -8.81 14.76 -3.68
CA ARG A 53 -9.19 14.38 -2.31
C ARG A 53 -9.83 15.54 -1.53
N GLY A 54 -9.80 16.77 -2.06
CA GLY A 54 -10.39 17.96 -1.43
C GLY A 54 -9.70 18.40 -0.14
N VAL A 55 -8.52 17.85 0.18
CA VAL A 55 -7.75 18.17 1.39
C VAL A 55 -6.81 19.32 1.05
N GLY A 56 -7.25 20.55 1.33
CA GLY A 56 -6.47 21.76 1.03
C GLY A 56 -5.13 21.77 1.76
N GLY A 57 -4.03 21.59 1.01
CA GLY A 57 -2.67 22.10 1.28
C GLY A 57 -1.93 21.66 2.55
N ALA A 58 -2.57 20.99 3.51
CA ALA A 58 -1.90 20.50 4.70
C ALA A 58 -1.19 19.19 4.36
N GLY A 59 0.12 19.28 4.12
CA GLY A 59 0.99 18.12 3.94
C GLY A 59 0.82 17.15 5.11
N ASP A 60 0.28 15.98 4.80
CA ASP A 60 0.29 14.85 5.71
C ASP A 60 1.76 14.44 5.91
N PRO A 61 2.24 14.25 7.15
CA PRO A 61 3.59 13.73 7.41
C PRO A 61 3.94 12.44 6.63
N LEU A 62 2.92 11.71 6.18
CA LEU A 62 3.06 10.46 5.43
C LEU A 62 3.03 10.65 3.90
N HIS A 63 2.74 11.85 3.38
CA HIS A 63 2.59 12.09 1.93
C HIS A 63 3.43 13.30 1.46
N ILE A 64 4.34 13.08 0.50
CA ILE A 64 5.15 14.14 -0.13
C ILE A 64 4.56 14.44 -1.50
N ILE A 65 4.20 15.70 -1.74
CA ILE A 65 3.70 16.12 -3.06
C ILE A 65 4.89 16.21 -4.02
N THR A 66 4.82 15.44 -5.11
CA THR A 66 5.84 15.43 -6.18
C THR A 66 5.18 15.50 -7.56
N ALA A 67 5.90 16.07 -8.52
CA ALA A 67 5.45 16.16 -9.91
C ALA A 67 5.57 14.82 -10.66
N ASP A 68 6.42 13.90 -10.18
CA ASP A 68 6.68 12.60 -10.80
C ASP A 68 6.58 11.49 -9.75
N PRO A 69 5.35 11.10 -9.33
CA PRO A 69 5.17 10.03 -8.36
C PRO A 69 5.53 8.69 -8.99
N SER A 70 6.26 7.87 -8.23
CA SER A 70 6.56 6.49 -8.66
C SER A 70 5.28 5.74 -9.03
N PRO A 71 5.25 4.95 -10.11
CA PRO A 71 4.08 4.15 -10.50
C PRO A 71 3.67 3.10 -9.44
N PHE A 72 4.57 2.78 -8.52
CA PHE A 72 4.32 1.90 -7.38
C PHE A 72 3.75 2.62 -6.15
N GLY A 73 3.70 3.97 -6.19
CA GLY A 73 3.12 4.83 -5.17
C GLY A 73 1.64 5.14 -5.43
N ASP A 74 1.18 6.28 -4.93
CA ASP A 74 -0.22 6.72 -4.96
C ASP A 74 -0.61 7.33 -6.32
N VAL A 75 -1.11 6.47 -7.21
CA VAL A 75 -1.46 6.83 -8.60
C VAL A 75 -2.98 6.79 -8.83
N LEU A 76 -3.73 5.99 -8.08
CA LEU A 76 -5.13 5.69 -8.39
C LEU A 76 -6.08 6.48 -7.52
N VAL A 77 -6.62 7.56 -8.08
CA VAL A 77 -7.77 8.28 -7.53
C VAL A 77 -9.03 7.46 -7.84
N ILE A 78 -9.69 6.96 -6.80
CA ILE A 78 -10.96 6.24 -6.88
C ILE A 78 -12.04 7.05 -6.13
N PRO A 79 -12.77 7.96 -6.80
CA PRO A 79 -13.86 8.70 -6.17
C PRO A 79 -15.05 7.78 -5.81
N PRO A 80 -15.73 7.96 -4.66
CA PRO A 80 -15.46 8.89 -3.55
C PRO A 80 -14.53 8.31 -2.46
N PHE A 81 -13.91 7.15 -2.71
CA PHE A 81 -13.21 6.35 -1.69
C PHE A 81 -11.82 6.87 -1.32
N GLY A 82 -11.09 7.49 -2.25
CA GLY A 82 -9.81 8.14 -1.97
C GLY A 82 -8.73 7.88 -3.03
N VAL A 83 -7.47 7.96 -2.60
CA VAL A 83 -6.28 7.70 -3.41
C VAL A 83 -5.65 6.41 -2.90
N TYR A 84 -5.25 5.55 -3.82
CA TYR A 84 -4.66 4.24 -3.52
C TYR A 84 -3.42 3.98 -4.37
N SER A 85 -2.52 3.18 -3.82
CA SER A 85 -1.35 2.68 -4.53
C SER A 85 -1.60 1.32 -5.17
N VAL A 86 -0.70 0.92 -6.08
CA VAL A 86 -0.69 -0.44 -6.63
C VAL A 86 -0.49 -1.48 -5.52
N GLY A 87 0.33 -1.17 -4.50
CA GLY A 87 0.53 -2.06 -3.36
C GLY A 87 -0.74 -2.25 -2.52
N ASP A 88 -1.56 -1.21 -2.38
CA ASP A 88 -2.85 -1.29 -1.68
C ASP A 88 -3.85 -2.17 -2.42
N LEU A 89 -3.87 -2.11 -3.76
CA LEU A 89 -4.69 -3.01 -4.57
C LEU A 89 -4.26 -4.46 -4.40
N LEU A 90 -2.95 -4.74 -4.44
CA LEU A 90 -2.42 -6.08 -4.22
C LEU A 90 -2.78 -6.59 -2.81
N LEU A 91 -2.67 -5.73 -1.81
CA LEU A 91 -3.08 -6.02 -0.43
C LEU A 91 -4.59 -6.28 -0.31
N ALA A 92 -5.42 -5.46 -0.94
CA ALA A 92 -6.87 -5.63 -0.91
C ALA A 92 -7.29 -6.97 -1.55
N VAL A 93 -6.71 -7.31 -2.70
CA VAL A 93 -6.92 -8.61 -3.35
C VAL A 93 -6.41 -9.75 -2.48
N ALA A 94 -5.23 -9.60 -1.86
CA ALA A 94 -4.67 -10.62 -0.97
C ALA A 94 -5.58 -10.87 0.24
N VAL A 95 -6.09 -9.81 0.87
CA VAL A 95 -7.03 -9.90 1.99
C VAL A 95 -8.32 -10.60 1.55
N LEU A 96 -8.86 -10.26 0.37
CA LEU A 96 -10.06 -10.91 -0.16
C LEU A 96 -9.84 -12.41 -0.38
N ILE A 97 -8.72 -12.80 -1.01
CA ILE A 97 -8.36 -14.21 -1.19
C ILE A 97 -8.23 -14.90 0.16
N PHE A 98 -7.52 -14.29 1.12
CA PHE A 98 -7.32 -14.85 2.44
C PHE A 98 -8.65 -15.10 3.17
N ILE A 99 -9.59 -14.15 3.12
CA ILE A 99 -10.92 -14.29 3.70
C ILE A 99 -11.69 -15.43 3.03
N VAL A 100 -11.74 -15.45 1.69
CA VAL A 100 -12.47 -16.46 0.92
C VAL A 100 -11.92 -17.87 1.22
N GLU A 101 -10.61 -18.05 1.23
CA GLU A 101 -9.98 -19.34 1.51
C GLU A 101 -10.18 -19.76 2.97
N SER A 102 -10.17 -18.81 3.90
CA SER A 102 -10.48 -19.07 5.32
C SER A 102 -11.93 -19.50 5.53
N MET A 103 -12.88 -18.99 4.72
CA MET A 103 -14.28 -19.39 4.77
C MET A 103 -14.54 -20.74 4.08
N ARG A 104 -13.77 -21.08 3.04
CA ARG A 104 -13.88 -22.34 2.30
C ARG A 104 -13.28 -23.54 3.02
N THR A 105 -12.37 -23.27 3.96
CA THR A 105 -11.69 -24.31 4.73
C THR A 105 -12.24 -24.26 6.16
N PRO A 106 -13.45 -24.80 6.43
CA PRO A 106 -13.92 -24.91 7.80
C PRO A 106 -12.92 -25.78 8.57
N LYS A 107 -12.33 -25.20 9.62
CA LYS A 107 -11.56 -25.96 10.61
C LYS A 107 -12.50 -26.70 11.55
#